data_AF-A0A9E3NUK7-F1
#
_entry.id   AF-A0A9E3NUK7-F1
#
_cell.length_a   1.000
_cell.length_b   1.000
_cell.length_c   1.000
_cell.angle_alpha   90.00
_cell.angle_beta   90.00
_cell.angle_gamma   90.00
#
_symmetry.space_group_name_H-M   'P 1'
#
loop_
_entity.id
_entity.type
_entity.pdbx_description
1 polymer ?
#
loop_
_entity_poly.entity_id
_entity_poly.type
_entity_poly.pdbx_seq_one_letter_code
_entity_poly.pdbx_strand_id
1 'polypeptide(L)'
;MSRGVGEIEGWSAVAWVAGMGAGVLVAAGILWMLARGASDRPPEAPTYRTAGSPGSRRRSHLRGLAIVVLVVGLLSQLSYAGLYVELVRAAFGAPVRPSISGDLFFWVFLVDATVAGGALASGWRSTD
;
A
#
# COMPACT_ATOMS: atom_id res chain seq x y z
N MET A 1 7.76 -34.20 -5.18
CA MET A 1 7.24 -32.96 -4.56
C MET A 1 5.95 -32.61 -5.28
N SER A 2 4.81 -32.79 -4.63
CA SER A 2 3.49 -32.47 -5.19
C SER A 2 3.39 -30.95 -5.39
N ARG A 3 3.18 -30.50 -6.63
CA ARG A 3 2.86 -29.10 -6.93
C ARG A 3 1.57 -28.76 -6.19
N GLY A 4 1.59 -27.73 -5.34
CA GLY A 4 0.41 -27.30 -4.61
C GLY A 4 -0.63 -26.76 -5.58
N VAL A 5 -1.86 -27.26 -5.50
CA VAL A 5 -3.01 -26.65 -6.17
C VAL A 5 -3.17 -25.24 -5.59
N GLY A 6 -2.68 -24.23 -6.30
CA GLY A 6 -2.73 -22.83 -5.86
C GLY A 6 -1.50 -21.95 -6.16
N GLU A 7 -0.46 -22.43 -6.82
CA GLU A 7 0.70 -21.58 -7.18
C GLU A 7 0.37 -20.64 -8.34
N ILE A 8 0.73 -19.36 -8.19
CA ILE A 8 0.68 -18.36 -9.27
C ILE A 8 2.07 -18.34 -9.92
N GLU A 9 2.16 -18.66 -11.20
CA GLU A 9 3.44 -18.84 -11.90
C GLU A 9 3.73 -17.77 -12.96
N GLY A 10 5.03 -17.64 -13.24
CA GLY A 10 5.59 -16.86 -14.33
C GLY A 10 5.34 -15.37 -14.19
N TRP A 11 5.16 -14.70 -15.32
CA TRP A 11 4.96 -13.26 -15.38
C TRP A 11 3.66 -12.79 -14.71
N SER A 12 2.68 -13.68 -14.54
CA SER A 12 1.44 -13.35 -13.83
C SER A 12 1.69 -13.06 -12.36
N ALA A 13 2.56 -13.84 -11.70
CA ALA A 13 2.97 -13.65 -10.32
C ALA A 13 3.63 -12.27 -10.12
N VAL A 14 4.52 -11.91 -11.05
CA VAL A 14 5.21 -10.61 -11.07
C VAL A 14 4.21 -9.47 -11.23
N ALA A 15 3.28 -9.60 -12.18
CA ALA A 15 2.26 -8.59 -12.45
C ALA A 15 1.36 -8.35 -11.22
N TRP A 16 0.99 -9.40 -10.49
CA TRP A 16 0.19 -9.29 -9.27
C TRP A 16 0.92 -8.55 -8.15
N VAL A 17 2.18 -8.91 -7.86
CA VAL A 17 2.97 -8.25 -6.82
C VAL A 17 3.24 -6.79 -7.17
N ALA A 18 3.60 -6.51 -8.43
CA ALA A 18 3.80 -5.15 -8.92
C ALA A 18 2.49 -4.34 -8.87
N GLY A 19 1.37 -4.95 -9.26
CA GLY A 19 0.04 -4.34 -9.20
C GLY A 19 -0.40 -3.98 -7.79
N MET A 20 -0.18 -4.88 -6.82
CA MET A 20 -0.42 -4.59 -5.40
C MET A 20 0.44 -3.41 -4.93
N GLY A 21 1.74 -3.43 -5.23
CA GLY A 21 2.65 -2.34 -4.87
C GLY A 21 2.19 -1.00 -5.44
N ALA A 22 1.78 -0.98 -6.71
CA ALA A 22 1.23 0.22 -7.35
C ALA A 22 -0.07 0.69 -6.70
N GLY A 23 -0.99 -0.23 -6.35
CA GLY A 23 -2.24 0.09 -5.68
C GLY A 23 -2.04 0.74 -4.30
N VAL A 24 -1.11 0.22 -3.50
CA VAL A 24 -0.72 0.82 -2.21
C VAL A 24 -0.18 2.23 -2.40
N LEU A 25 0.69 2.46 -3.38
CA LEU A 25 1.24 3.78 -3.68
C LEU A 25 0.15 4.78 -4.08
N VAL A 26 -0.81 4.35 -4.90
CA VAL A 26 -1.97 5.18 -5.28
C VAL A 26 -2.81 5.53 -4.05
N ALA A 27 -3.12 4.56 -3.18
CA ALA A 27 -3.88 4.80 -1.96
C ALA A 27 -3.18 5.81 -1.03
N ALA A 28 -1.87 5.63 -0.79
CA ALA A 28 -1.08 6.57 -0.01
C ALA A 28 -1.03 7.96 -0.67
N GLY A 29 -0.92 8.02 -2.00
CA GLY A 29 -0.95 9.26 -2.78
C GLY A 29 -2.27 10.02 -2.63
N ILE A 30 -3.40 9.33 -2.70
CA ILE A 30 -4.74 9.92 -2.48
C ILE A 30 -4.82 10.53 -1.07
N LEU A 31 -4.44 9.78 -0.04
CA LEU A 31 -4.43 10.29 1.34
C LEU A 31 -3.53 11.51 1.51
N TRP A 32 -2.38 11.52 0.81
CA TRP A 32 -1.47 12.65 0.81
C TRP A 32 -2.04 13.87 0.08
N MET A 33 -2.73 13.68 -1.05
CA MET A 33 -3.44 14.74 -1.77
C MET A 33 -4.57 15.32 -0.92
N LEU A 34 -5.37 14.48 -0.26
CA LEU A 34 -6.41 14.92 0.68
C LEU A 34 -5.82 15.74 1.84
N ALA A 35 -4.66 15.32 2.36
CA ALA A 35 -3.93 16.06 3.40
C ALA A 35 -3.38 17.42 2.92
N ARG A 36 -3.14 17.58 1.61
CA ARG A 36 -2.75 18.86 1.01
C ARG A 36 -3.95 19.76 0.75
N GLY A 37 -5.06 19.23 0.20
CA GLY A 37 -6.27 20.01 -0.05
C GLY A 37 -6.90 20.59 1.22
N ALA A 38 -6.71 19.94 2.38
CA ALA A 38 -7.05 20.54 3.68
C ALA A 38 -6.26 21.82 4.03
N SER A 39 -5.19 22.15 3.29
CA SER A 39 -4.35 23.34 3.46
C SER A 39 -4.82 24.56 2.68
N ASP A 40 -5.67 24.38 1.66
CA ASP A 40 -6.08 25.46 0.74
C ASP A 40 -7.41 26.12 1.15
N ARG A 41 -8.06 25.62 2.22
CA ARG A 41 -9.17 26.34 2.84
C ARG A 41 -8.61 27.60 3.52
N PRO A 42 -9.18 28.80 3.24
CA PRO A 42 -8.64 30.05 3.73
C PRO A 42 -8.55 30.03 5.26
N PRO A 43 -7.47 30.57 5.84
CA PRO A 43 -7.26 30.52 7.28
C PRO A 43 -8.38 31.30 7.98
N GLU A 44 -9.27 30.60 8.68
CA GLU A 44 -10.12 31.20 9.70
C GLU A 44 -9.22 31.72 10.82
N ALA A 45 -8.85 32.99 10.71
CA ALA A 45 -8.05 33.80 11.65
C ALA A 45 -6.66 33.24 12.07
N PRO A 46 -5.61 34.09 12.05
CA PRO A 46 -4.25 33.71 12.46
C PRO A 46 -4.15 33.24 13.93
N THR A 47 -5.17 33.49 14.76
CA THR A 47 -5.27 33.04 16.15
C THR A 47 -5.59 31.54 16.32
N TYR A 48 -6.10 30.85 15.30
CA TYR A 48 -6.38 29.40 15.35
C TYR A 48 -5.20 28.51 14.93
N ARG A 49 -4.03 29.09 14.64
CA ARG A 49 -2.84 28.35 14.21
C ARG A 49 -1.98 27.85 15.39
N THR A 50 -2.60 27.48 16.50
CA THR A 50 -1.93 26.73 17.57
C THR A 50 -1.86 25.26 17.17
N ALA A 51 -0.73 24.60 17.45
CA ALA A 51 -0.57 23.17 17.30
C ALA A 51 -1.70 22.46 18.09
N GLY A 52 -2.67 21.88 17.38
CA GLY A 52 -3.86 21.29 18.01
C GLY A 52 -5.20 21.79 17.48
N SER A 53 -5.24 22.79 16.58
CA SER A 53 -6.50 23.18 15.92
C SER A 53 -7.07 22.05 15.05
N PRO A 54 -8.40 21.97 14.84
CA PRO A 54 -9.05 20.84 14.16
C PRO A 54 -8.45 20.49 12.79
N GLY A 55 -8.11 21.49 11.98
CA GLY A 55 -7.45 21.29 10.68
C GLY A 55 -6.03 20.71 10.79
N SER A 56 -5.28 21.04 11.83
CA SER A 56 -3.92 20.51 12.04
C SER A 56 -3.91 19.04 12.45
N ARG A 57 -4.84 18.63 13.35
CA ARG A 57 -5.03 17.23 13.76
C ARG A 57 -5.50 16.35 12.60
N ARG A 58 -6.37 16.89 11.75
CA ARG A 58 -6.90 16.17 10.60
C ARG A 58 -5.83 15.90 9.54
N ARG A 59 -4.96 16.88 9.29
CA ARG A 59 -3.80 16.73 8.39
C ARG A 59 -2.78 15.72 8.90
N SER A 60 -2.46 15.75 10.19
CA SER A 60 -1.53 14.78 10.78
C SER A 60 -2.10 13.37 10.74
N HIS A 61 -3.41 13.21 10.93
CA HIS A 61 -4.09 11.92 10.82
C HIS A 61 -4.02 11.34 9.41
N LEU A 62 -4.37 12.09 8.37
CA LEU A 62 -4.30 11.61 6.96
C LEU A 62 -2.87 11.25 6.54
N ARG A 63 -1.87 12.03 6.97
CA ARG A 63 -0.46 11.69 6.75
C ARG A 63 -0.05 10.42 7.49
N GLY A 64 -0.51 10.26 8.73
CA GLY A 64 -0.30 9.04 9.52
C GLY A 64 -0.88 7.82 8.80
N LEU A 65 -2.11 7.91 8.29
CA LEU A 65 -2.73 6.84 7.50
C LEU A 65 -1.93 6.52 6.23
N ALA A 66 -1.48 7.54 5.48
CA ALA A 66 -0.65 7.32 4.30
C ALA A 66 0.66 6.59 4.64
N ILE A 67 1.31 6.96 5.74
CA ILE A 67 2.53 6.29 6.21
C ILE A 67 2.24 4.85 6.61
N VAL A 68 1.16 4.59 7.35
CA VAL A 68 0.76 3.23 7.73
C VAL A 68 0.53 2.37 6.48
N VAL A 69 -0.19 2.87 5.48
CA VAL A 69 -0.41 2.18 4.21
C VAL A 69 0.90 1.86 3.51
N LEU A 70 1.86 2.80 3.46
CA LEU A 70 3.17 2.57 2.87
C LEU A 70 4.00 1.53 3.65
N VAL A 71 3.99 1.59 4.98
CA VAL A 71 4.72 0.63 5.84
C VAL A 71 4.15 -0.76 5.68
N VAL A 72 2.83 -0.92 5.75
CA VAL A 72 2.18 -2.22 5.55
C VAL A 72 2.48 -2.76 4.16
N GLY A 73 2.32 -1.95 3.10
CA GLY A 73 2.66 -2.40 1.76
C GLY A 73 4.14 -2.77 1.60
N LEU A 74 5.07 -2.06 2.23
CA LEU A 74 6.49 -2.43 2.21
C LEU A 74 6.72 -3.79 2.89
N LEU A 75 6.11 -4.03 4.05
CA LEU A 75 6.19 -5.32 4.74
C LEU A 75 5.60 -6.45 3.89
N SER A 76 4.49 -6.19 3.21
CA SER A 76 3.86 -7.12 2.27
C SER A 76 4.75 -7.44 1.07
N GLN A 77 5.49 -6.46 0.53
CA GLN A 77 6.48 -6.71 -0.53
C GLN A 77 7.63 -7.61 -0.04
N LEU A 78 8.07 -7.47 1.22
CA LEU A 78 9.10 -8.35 1.80
C LEU A 78 8.64 -9.82 1.90
N SER A 79 7.34 -10.08 2.06
CA SER A 79 6.79 -11.45 2.03
C SER A 79 7.01 -12.15 0.68
N TYR A 80 7.24 -11.38 -0.39
CA TYR A 80 7.56 -11.89 -1.72
C TYR A 80 9.07 -11.93 -2.03
N ALA A 81 9.94 -11.86 -1.01
CA ALA A 81 11.41 -11.97 -1.16
C ALA A 81 11.85 -13.14 -2.04
N GLY A 82 11.19 -14.30 -1.90
CA GLY A 82 11.47 -15.49 -2.72
C GLY A 82 11.27 -15.25 -4.22
N LEU A 83 10.19 -14.57 -4.60
CA LEU A 83 9.91 -14.21 -6.00
C LEU A 83 11.02 -13.32 -6.58
N TYR A 84 11.54 -12.37 -5.80
CA TYR A 84 12.63 -11.49 -6.25
C TYR A 84 13.92 -12.27 -6.48
N VAL A 85 14.24 -13.24 -5.62
CA VAL A 85 15.40 -14.12 -5.82
C VAL A 85 15.24 -14.95 -7.09
N GLU A 86 14.04 -15.47 -7.35
CA GLU A 86 13.74 -16.21 -8.59
C GLU A 86 13.85 -15.33 -9.84
N LEU A 87 13.38 -14.08 -9.78
CA LEU A 87 13.53 -13.11 -10.86
C LEU A 87 14.99 -12.78 -11.15
N VAL A 88 15.80 -12.56 -10.11
CA VAL A 88 17.24 -12.31 -10.24
C VAL A 88 17.91 -13.52 -10.90
N ARG A 89 17.60 -14.74 -10.45
CA ARG A 89 18.15 -15.96 -11.05
C ARG A 89 17.73 -16.13 -12.52
N ALA A 90 16.48 -15.85 -12.85
CA ALA A 90 15.99 -15.88 -14.22
C ALA A 90 16.70 -14.84 -15.11
N ALA A 91 16.98 -13.64 -14.58
CA ALA A 91 17.74 -12.61 -15.29
C ALA A 91 19.20 -13.02 -15.56
N PHE A 92 19.78 -13.87 -14.71
CA PHE A 92 21.10 -14.48 -14.92
C PHE A 92 21.06 -15.79 -15.74
N GLY A 93 19.94 -16.07 -16.41
CA GLY A 93 19.83 -17.20 -17.35
C GLY A 93 19.58 -18.56 -16.70
N ALA A 94 19.28 -18.62 -15.40
CA ALA A 94 18.87 -19.86 -14.77
C ALA A 94 17.46 -20.27 -15.24
N PRO A 95 17.17 -21.57 -15.45
CA PRO A 95 15.87 -22.07 -15.90
C PRO A 95 14.85 -22.12 -14.75
N VAL A 96 14.69 -21.01 -14.02
CA VAL A 96 13.76 -20.87 -12.89
C VAL A 96 12.53 -20.13 -13.36
N ARG A 97 11.34 -20.62 -13.00
CA ARG A 97 10.07 -19.91 -13.24
C ARG A 97 9.67 -19.18 -11.96
N PRO A 98 9.49 -17.85 -12.00
CA PRO A 98 9.00 -17.10 -10.85
C PRO A 98 7.67 -17.65 -10.36
N SER A 99 7.50 -17.84 -9.06
CA SER A 99 6.27 -18.40 -8.49
C SER A 99 5.95 -17.80 -7.13
N ILE A 100 4.66 -17.80 -6.78
CA ILE A 100 4.15 -17.36 -5.49
C ILE A 100 3.12 -18.38 -5.00
N SER A 101 3.19 -18.72 -3.72
CA SER A 101 2.13 -19.48 -3.06
C SER A 101 0.81 -18.68 -3.06
N GLY A 102 -0.26 -19.23 -3.63
CA GLY A 102 -1.56 -18.58 -3.67
C GLY A 102 -2.14 -18.32 -2.28
N ASP A 103 -1.83 -19.15 -1.29
CA ASP A 103 -2.26 -18.93 0.10
C ASP A 103 -1.56 -17.67 0.69
N LEU A 104 -0.25 -17.57 0.50
CA LEU A 104 0.50 -16.36 0.90
C LEU A 104 -0.01 -15.12 0.16
N PHE A 105 -0.24 -15.23 -1.15
CA PHE A 105 -0.81 -14.14 -1.94
C PHE A 105 -2.18 -13.71 -1.42
N PHE A 106 -3.08 -14.67 -1.16
CA PHE A 106 -4.43 -14.40 -0.66
C PHE A 106 -4.40 -13.64 0.67
N TRP A 107 -3.64 -14.13 1.66
CA TRP A 107 -3.58 -13.50 2.98
C TRP A 107 -2.96 -12.11 2.94
N VAL A 108 -1.87 -11.94 2.19
CA VAL A 108 -1.19 -10.65 2.05
C VAL A 108 -2.10 -9.66 1.33
N PHE A 109 -2.76 -10.07 0.24
CA PHE A 109 -3.72 -9.25 -0.47
C PHE A 109 -4.89 -8.83 0.43
N LEU A 110 -5.45 -9.77 1.20
CA LEU A 110 -6.56 -9.49 2.10
C LEU A 110 -6.19 -8.43 3.16
N VAL A 111 -5.01 -8.55 3.77
CA VAL A 111 -4.50 -7.58 4.74
C VAL A 111 -4.30 -6.21 4.08
N ASP A 112 -3.60 -6.16 2.95
CA ASP A 112 -3.32 -4.91 2.24
C ASP A 112 -4.60 -4.21 1.79
N ALA A 113 -5.53 -4.94 1.18
CA ALA A 113 -6.80 -4.40 0.72
C ALA A 113 -7.64 -3.86 1.89
N THR A 114 -7.64 -4.55 3.03
CA THR A 114 -8.36 -4.12 4.23
C THR A 114 -7.74 -2.86 4.83
N VAL A 115 -6.41 -2.81 4.95
CA VAL A 115 -5.70 -1.65 5.53
C VAL A 115 -5.81 -0.43 4.60
N ALA A 116 -5.51 -0.60 3.31
CA ALA A 116 -5.59 0.49 2.35
C ALA A 116 -7.04 0.98 2.16
N GLY A 117 -7.99 0.05 2.02
CA GLY A 117 -9.41 0.37 1.90
C GLY A 117 -9.96 1.07 3.15
N GLY A 118 -9.64 0.56 4.34
CA GLY A 118 -10.05 1.18 5.61
C GLY A 118 -9.44 2.57 5.81
N ALA A 119 -8.16 2.75 5.46
CA ALA A 119 -7.49 4.05 5.51
C ALA A 119 -8.13 5.06 4.55
N LEU A 120 -8.44 4.64 3.31
CA LEU A 120 -9.12 5.49 2.32
C LEU A 120 -10.55 5.85 2.76
N ALA A 121 -11.33 4.88 3.23
CA ALA A 121 -12.69 5.13 3.72
C ALA A 121 -12.70 6.07 4.93
N SER A 122 -11.77 5.88 5.88
CA SER A 122 -11.59 6.79 7.02
C SER A 122 -11.18 8.20 6.55
N GLY A 123 -10.24 8.27 5.61
CA GLY A 123 -9.80 9.53 5.03
C GLY A 123 -10.91 10.30 4.33
N TRP A 124 -11.76 9.60 3.58
CA TRP A 124 -12.93 10.16 2.90
C TRP A 124 -14.00 10.65 3.87
N ARG A 125 -14.37 9.84 4.89
CA ARG A 125 -15.34 10.30 5.90
C ARG A 125 -14.89 11.53 6.66
N SER A 126 -13.58 11.76 6.73
CA SER A 126 -13.08 12.98 7.35
C SER A 126 -13.40 14.22 6.51
N THR A 127 -13.58 14.11 5.18
CA THR A 127 -13.78 15.26 4.26
C THR A 127 -15.18 15.84 4.22
N ASP A 128 -16.18 15.02 4.56
CA ASP A 128 -17.57 15.42 4.72
C ASP A 128 -17.78 16.19 6.04
#